data_AF-A0A9D0ZGD1-F1
#
_entry.id   AF-A0A9D0ZGD1-F1
#
_cell.length_a   1.000
_cell.length_b   1.000
_cell.length_c   1.000
_cell.angle_alpha   90.00
_cell.angle_beta   90.00
_cell.angle_gamma   90.00
#
_symmetry.space_group_name_H-M   'P 1'
#
loop_
_entity.id
_entity.type
_entity.pdbx_description
1 polymer ?
#
loop_
_entity_poly.entity_id
_entity_poly.type
_entity_poly.pdbx_seq_one_letter_code
_entity_poly.pdbx_strand_id
1 'polypeptide(L)'
;MKIKNICKFCKKNGFVLFVDEENHEQWLGDAAGMYLVQGLPLLNEESICVMFDITEKQKKSLQIHIQEKPAGINFNDTDNNETLCEKLPISIFTDRMLSPYKTQTGICFIDEEYMKPLIDVWDEIEIYQRMTEDLRPYFVAKVGFLVYAILMPYKIEKDFAMRLEEIASLCNIELKNTPEKRK
;
A
#
# COMPACT_ATOMS: atom_id res chain seq x y z
N MET A 1 7.60 -12.22 3.77
CA MET A 1 7.51 -10.75 3.93
C MET A 1 8.90 -10.19 4.21
N LYS A 2 9.30 -9.14 3.49
CA LYS A 2 10.59 -8.47 3.66
C LYS A 2 10.49 -7.26 4.58
N ILE A 3 10.71 -7.48 5.88
CA ILE A 3 10.64 -6.44 6.92
C ILE A 3 11.64 -5.29 6.66
N LYS A 4 12.80 -5.57 6.05
CA LYS A 4 13.76 -4.53 5.62
C LYS A 4 13.17 -3.53 4.63
N ASN A 5 12.19 -3.92 3.80
CA ASN A 5 11.54 -2.99 2.89
C ASN A 5 10.56 -2.07 3.63
N ILE A 6 9.98 -2.52 4.76
CA ILE A 6 9.13 -1.67 5.62
C ILE A 6 9.94 -0.48 6.15
N CYS A 7 11.16 -0.76 6.62
CA CYS A 7 12.08 0.25 7.14
C CYS A 7 12.31 1.44 6.21
N LYS A 8 12.34 1.22 4.89
CA LYS A 8 12.73 2.24 3.91
C LYS A 8 11.80 3.45 3.94
N PHE A 9 10.49 3.21 3.97
CA PHE A 9 9.51 4.30 4.03
C PHE A 9 9.31 4.78 5.47
N CYS A 10 9.32 3.89 6.47
CA CYS A 10 9.18 4.30 7.87
C CYS A 10 10.31 5.23 8.36
N LYS A 11 11.56 5.04 7.90
CA LYS A 11 12.67 5.97 8.21
C LYS A 11 12.45 7.38 7.67
N LYS A 12 11.62 7.55 6.63
CA LYS A 12 11.28 8.84 6.02
C LYS A 12 10.01 9.44 6.62
N ASN A 13 9.00 8.60 6.84
CA ASN A 13 7.62 9.03 7.16
C ASN A 13 7.27 8.88 8.65
N GLY A 14 8.11 8.20 9.42
CA GLY A 14 7.81 7.79 10.79
C GLY A 14 7.36 6.33 10.86
N PHE A 15 7.47 5.73 12.04
CA PHE A 15 6.98 4.39 12.33
C PHE A 15 5.63 4.47 13.04
N VAL A 16 4.75 3.56 12.68
CA VAL A 16 3.50 3.27 13.37
C VAL A 16 3.51 1.79 13.75
N LEU A 17 3.32 1.53 15.03
CA LEU A 17 3.17 0.20 15.60
C LEU A 17 1.79 0.10 16.25
N PHE A 18 1.02 -0.91 15.84
CA PHE A 18 -0.22 -1.32 16.48
C PHE A 18 -0.08 -2.78 16.88
N VAL A 19 -0.37 -3.10 18.15
CA VAL A 19 -0.40 -4.47 18.65
C VAL A 19 -1.86 -4.82 18.95
N ASP A 20 -2.37 -5.85 18.27
CA ASP A 20 -3.67 -6.43 18.53
C ASP A 20 -3.52 -7.50 19.62
N GLU A 21 -3.87 -7.14 20.85
CA GLU A 21 -3.78 -8.05 21.99
C GLU A 21 -4.74 -9.24 21.89
N GLU A 22 -5.88 -9.08 21.21
CA GLU A 22 -6.91 -10.12 21.08
C GLU A 22 -6.46 -11.22 20.13
N ASN A 23 -5.88 -10.84 18.98
CA ASN A 23 -5.41 -11.77 17.96
C ASN A 23 -3.93 -12.13 18.09
N HIS A 24 -3.22 -11.52 19.06
CA HIS A 24 -1.77 -11.62 19.24
C HIS A 24 -0.97 -11.23 17.99
N GLU A 25 -1.47 -10.23 17.27
CA GLU A 25 -0.85 -9.72 16.05
C GLU A 25 -0.13 -8.39 16.31
N GLN A 26 0.86 -8.10 15.48
CA GLN A 26 1.54 -6.80 15.52
C GLN A 26 1.74 -6.28 14.10
N TRP A 27 1.34 -5.03 13.92
CA TRP A 27 1.25 -4.33 12.65
C TRP A 27 2.25 -3.18 12.65
N LEU A 28 3.15 -3.17 11.67
CA LEU A 28 4.19 -2.16 11.55
C LEU A 28 4.07 -1.44 10.21
N GLY A 29 4.27 -0.13 10.22
CA GLY A 29 4.13 0.67 9.00
C GLY A 29 4.38 2.15 9.20
N ASP A 30 3.80 2.98 8.33
CA ASP A 30 3.93 4.44 8.33
C ASP A 30 2.59 5.17 8.10
N ALA A 31 1.48 4.52 8.46
CA ALA A 31 0.09 4.92 8.18
C ALA A 31 -0.34 4.91 6.70
N ALA A 32 0.58 5.02 5.74
CA ALA A 32 0.26 4.82 4.32
C ALA A 32 0.27 3.33 3.94
N GLY A 33 1.13 2.53 4.57
CA GLY A 33 1.04 1.07 4.55
C GLY A 33 1.31 0.48 5.92
N MET A 34 0.48 -0.46 6.35
CA MET A 34 0.63 -1.25 7.58
C MET A 34 0.75 -2.73 7.22
N TYR A 35 1.68 -3.45 7.84
CA TYR A 35 1.99 -4.84 7.47
C TYR A 35 1.96 -5.73 8.71
N LEU A 36 1.38 -6.91 8.56
CA LEU A 36 1.32 -7.92 9.62
C LEU A 36 2.71 -8.52 9.83
N VAL A 37 3.33 -8.26 10.99
CA VAL A 37 4.68 -8.73 11.33
C VAL A 37 4.61 -10.00 12.19
N GLN A 38 4.91 -11.14 11.55
CA GLN A 38 4.91 -12.45 12.20
C GLN A 38 6.32 -12.92 12.56
N GLY A 39 6.41 -13.78 13.58
CA GLY A 39 7.65 -14.46 13.96
C GLY A 39 8.69 -13.58 14.68
N LEU A 40 8.29 -12.40 15.16
CA LEU A 40 9.13 -11.55 16.01
C LEU A 40 8.56 -11.48 17.44
N PRO A 41 9.42 -11.19 18.45
CA PRO A 41 8.96 -10.76 19.75
C PRO A 41 8.05 -9.53 19.66
N LEU A 42 7.31 -9.24 20.74
CA LEU A 42 6.54 -8.02 20.86
C LEU A 42 7.43 -6.81 20.60
N LEU A 43 7.08 -6.06 19.56
CA LEU A 43 7.80 -4.87 19.17
C LEU A 43 7.48 -3.71 20.11
N ASN A 44 8.45 -2.84 20.27
CA ASN A 44 8.38 -1.58 20.99
C ASN A 44 9.39 -0.61 20.36
N GLU A 45 9.48 0.61 20.86
CA GLU A 45 10.37 1.63 20.30
C GLU A 45 11.84 1.18 20.26
N GLU A 46 12.33 0.58 21.34
CA GLU A 46 13.72 0.14 21.45
C GLU A 46 14.05 -0.99 20.46
N SER A 47 13.21 -2.02 20.41
CA SER A 47 13.38 -3.15 19.49
C SER A 47 13.25 -2.73 18.03
N ILE A 48 12.36 -1.78 17.69
CA ILE A 48 12.30 -1.17 16.36
C ILE A 48 13.63 -0.48 16.04
N CYS A 49 14.16 0.33 16.96
CA CYS A 49 15.42 1.03 16.75
C CYS A 49 16.58 0.06 16.52
N VAL A 50 16.66 -1.00 17.31
CA VAL A 50 17.69 -2.05 17.17
C VAL A 50 17.52 -2.82 15.85
N MET A 51 16.31 -3.28 15.55
CA MET A 51 16.04 -4.11 14.36
C MET A 51 16.36 -3.37 13.04
N PHE A 52 16.15 -2.05 13.03
CA PHE A 52 16.31 -1.22 11.85
C PHE A 52 17.59 -0.40 11.83
N ASP A 53 18.54 -0.69 12.73
CA ASP A 53 19.81 0.03 12.86
C ASP A 53 19.59 1.56 12.91
N ILE A 54 18.66 2.00 13.76
CA ILE A 54 18.32 3.41 13.94
C ILE A 54 19.28 4.01 14.98
N THR A 55 20.13 4.92 14.52
CA THR A 55 21.07 5.64 15.38
C THR A 55 20.35 6.66 16.26
N GLU A 56 20.94 7.02 17.40
CA GLU A 56 20.45 8.10 18.27
C GLU A 56 20.23 9.43 17.54
N LYS A 57 21.07 9.71 16.53
CA LYS A 57 20.92 10.90 15.68
C LYS A 57 19.64 10.84 14.83
N GLN A 58 19.36 9.68 14.22
CA GLN A 58 18.14 9.48 13.43
C GLN A 58 16.90 9.47 14.31
N LYS A 59 16.98 8.83 15.48
CA LYS A 59 15.91 8.74 16.47
C LYS A 59 15.36 10.12 16.85
N LYS A 60 16.23 11.12 17.05
CA LYS A 60 15.82 12.51 17.40
C LYS A 60 14.91 13.18 16.37
N SER A 61 15.01 12.82 15.10
CA SER A 61 14.16 13.35 14.03
C SER A 61 13.02 12.41 13.62
N LEU A 62 13.03 11.19 14.15
CA LEU A 62 12.13 10.12 13.75
C LEU A 62 10.95 10.06 14.71
N GLN A 63 9.75 10.04 14.15
CA GLN A 63 8.54 9.82 14.93
C GLN A 63 8.26 8.33 14.98
N ILE A 64 8.10 7.77 16.19
CA ILE A 64 7.67 6.40 16.42
C ILE A 64 6.40 6.47 17.24
N HIS A 65 5.29 6.04 16.66
CA HIS A 65 3.99 6.01 17.29
C HIS A 65 3.63 4.58 17.63
N ILE A 66 3.55 4.28 18.93
CA ILE A 66 2.93 3.06 19.43
C ILE A 66 1.51 3.45 19.80
N GLN A 67 0.53 2.85 19.16
CA GLN A 67 -0.86 3.27 19.26
C GLN A 67 -1.82 2.09 19.36
N GLU A 68 -3.02 2.41 19.83
CA GLU A 68 -4.17 1.53 19.70
C GLU A 68 -4.58 1.35 18.22
N LYS A 69 -5.54 0.44 18.01
CA LYS A 69 -6.09 0.13 16.69
C LYS A 69 -6.48 1.42 15.95
N PRO A 70 -5.92 1.67 14.75
CA PRO A 70 -6.31 2.83 13.95
C PRO A 70 -7.83 2.90 13.74
N ALA A 71 -8.42 4.03 14.14
CA ALA A 71 -9.86 4.22 14.04
C ALA A 71 -10.35 4.14 12.58
N GLY A 72 -11.48 3.46 12.37
CA GLY A 72 -12.13 3.32 11.05
C GLY A 72 -11.47 2.32 10.10
N ILE A 73 -10.36 1.68 10.48
CA ILE A 73 -9.69 0.64 9.68
C ILE A 73 -9.93 -0.73 10.32
N ASN A 74 -10.39 -1.68 9.51
CA ASN A 74 -10.59 -3.05 9.93
C ASN A 74 -9.37 -3.91 9.57
N PHE A 75 -8.68 -4.40 10.61
CA PHE A 75 -7.50 -5.27 10.50
C PHE A 75 -7.84 -6.76 10.43
N ASN A 76 -9.10 -7.14 10.68
CA ASN A 76 -9.51 -8.52 10.70
C ASN A 76 -9.46 -9.14 9.28
N ASP A 77 -9.33 -10.46 9.22
CA ASP A 77 -9.29 -11.22 7.98
C ASP A 77 -10.56 -11.10 7.13
N THR A 78 -11.68 -10.71 7.74
CA THR A 78 -12.99 -10.56 7.06
C THR A 78 -13.56 -9.16 7.21
N ASP A 79 -14.20 -8.67 6.15
CA ASP A 79 -15.02 -7.47 6.18
C ASP A 79 -16.24 -7.64 5.26
N ASN A 80 -17.42 -7.22 5.70
CA ASN A 80 -18.66 -7.36 4.94
C ASN A 80 -18.72 -6.46 3.70
N ASN A 81 -17.90 -5.41 3.65
CA ASN A 81 -17.84 -4.47 2.54
C ASN A 81 -16.68 -4.71 1.57
N GLU A 82 -15.89 -5.77 1.78
CA GLU A 82 -14.72 -6.00 0.95
C GLU A 82 -15.07 -6.50 -0.45
N THR A 83 -14.35 -6.01 -1.46
CA THR A 83 -14.50 -6.46 -2.85
C THR A 83 -13.16 -6.63 -3.52
N LEU A 84 -13.02 -7.73 -4.26
CA LEU A 84 -11.80 -8.04 -5.01
C LEU A 84 -11.55 -6.95 -6.07
N CYS A 85 -10.34 -6.41 -6.10
CA CYS A 85 -9.91 -5.43 -7.07
C CYS A 85 -9.29 -6.10 -8.30
N GLU A 86 -9.56 -5.52 -9.47
CA GLU A 86 -8.89 -5.90 -10.71
C GLU A 86 -7.70 -4.97 -10.97
N LYS A 87 -6.48 -5.52 -10.99
CA LYS A 87 -5.30 -4.75 -11.41
C LYS A 87 -5.37 -4.48 -12.91
N LEU A 88 -5.29 -3.22 -13.32
CA LEU A 88 -5.24 -2.87 -14.74
C LEU A 88 -3.85 -3.20 -15.32
N PRO A 89 -3.76 -3.59 -16.61
CA PRO A 89 -2.51 -4.03 -17.24
C PRO A 89 -1.62 -2.84 -17.68
N ILE A 90 -1.53 -1.80 -16.85
CA ILE A 90 -0.69 -0.62 -17.07
C ILE A 90 -0.16 -0.14 -15.73
N SER A 91 1.07 0.37 -15.69
CA SER A 91 1.60 1.14 -14.55
C SER A 91 1.93 2.55 -15.03
N ILE A 92 1.71 3.55 -14.18
CA ILE A 92 1.89 4.97 -14.49
C ILE A 92 2.99 5.53 -13.60
N PHE A 93 3.95 6.23 -14.20
CA PHE A 93 5.03 6.88 -13.47
C PHE A 93 4.79 8.40 -13.40
N THR A 94 4.62 8.93 -12.18
CA THR A 94 4.52 10.39 -11.93
C THR A 94 5.79 10.95 -11.27
N ASP A 95 6.28 10.18 -10.31
CA ASP A 95 7.40 10.41 -9.39
C ASP A 95 7.64 9.09 -8.63
N ARG A 96 6.55 8.36 -8.45
CA ARG A 96 6.45 6.96 -8.03
C ARG A 96 5.83 6.11 -9.14
N MET A 97 6.04 4.81 -9.06
CA MET A 97 5.38 3.84 -9.94
C MET A 97 4.03 3.47 -9.33
N LEU A 98 2.96 3.75 -10.06
CA LEU A 98 1.60 3.56 -9.60
C LEU A 98 0.93 2.42 -10.38
N SER A 99 0.42 1.43 -9.65
CA SER A 99 -0.43 0.39 -10.20
C SER A 99 -1.91 0.80 -10.04
N PRO A 100 -2.69 0.97 -11.13
CA PRO A 100 -4.11 1.22 -11.06
C PRO A 100 -4.89 -0.07 -10.77
N TYR A 101 -5.86 0.05 -9.87
CA TYR A 101 -6.81 -0.99 -9.54
C TYR A 101 -8.22 -0.47 -9.77
N LYS A 102 -9.03 -1.25 -10.49
CA LYS A 102 -10.46 -0.99 -10.64
C LYS A 102 -11.14 -1.25 -9.30
N THR A 103 -11.92 -0.27 -8.87
CA THR A 103 -12.66 -0.26 -7.61
C THR A 103 -14.15 -0.05 -7.89
N GLN A 104 -14.99 -0.15 -6.86
CA GLN A 104 -16.42 0.16 -7.00
C GLN A 104 -16.67 1.62 -7.39
N THR A 105 -15.74 2.52 -7.10
CA THR A 105 -15.85 3.97 -7.31
C THR A 105 -15.01 4.50 -8.47
N GLY A 106 -14.50 3.61 -9.34
CA GLY A 106 -13.66 3.97 -10.47
C GLY A 106 -12.29 3.30 -10.42
N ILE A 107 -11.23 4.09 -10.40
CA ILE A 107 -9.85 3.60 -10.31
C ILE A 107 -9.18 4.25 -9.11
N CYS A 108 -8.53 3.42 -8.30
CA CYS A 108 -7.63 3.86 -7.24
C CYS A 108 -6.24 3.31 -7.52
N PHE A 109 -5.20 4.00 -7.05
CA PHE A 109 -3.82 3.65 -7.32
C PHE A 109 -3.15 3.12 -6.06
N ILE A 110 -2.28 2.14 -6.23
CA ILE A 110 -1.33 1.70 -5.20
C ILE A 110 0.06 2.11 -5.66
N ASP A 111 0.80 2.80 -4.79
CA ASP A 111 2.24 3.01 -5.00
C ASP A 111 2.96 1.69 -4.82
N GLU A 112 3.62 1.22 -5.89
CA GLU A 112 4.30 -0.08 -5.93
C GLU A 112 5.42 -0.19 -4.90
N GLU A 113 5.92 0.93 -4.34
CA GLU A 113 6.85 0.90 -3.21
C GLU A 113 6.28 0.19 -1.98
N TYR A 114 4.99 0.37 -1.69
CA TYR A 114 4.30 -0.29 -0.56
C TYR A 114 3.96 -1.75 -0.84
N MET A 115 4.14 -2.19 -2.08
CA MET A 115 3.98 -3.61 -2.42
C MET A 115 5.29 -4.39 -2.21
N LYS A 116 6.45 -3.72 -2.18
CA LYS A 116 7.78 -4.34 -2.01
C LYS A 116 7.97 -5.16 -0.73
N PRO A 117 7.35 -4.85 0.43
CA PRO A 117 7.42 -5.73 1.60
C PRO A 117 6.81 -7.10 1.37
N LEU A 118 5.87 -7.20 0.44
CA LEU A 118 5.10 -8.41 0.18
C LEU A 118 5.71 -9.30 -0.93
N ILE A 119 6.89 -8.95 -1.44
CA ILE A 119 7.51 -9.60 -2.60
C ILE A 119 7.70 -11.12 -2.49
N ASP A 120 7.82 -11.68 -1.29
CA ASP A 120 8.01 -13.12 -1.10
C ASP A 120 6.73 -13.94 -1.36
N VAL A 121 5.57 -13.29 -1.34
CA VAL A 121 4.24 -13.89 -1.54
C VAL A 121 3.50 -13.21 -2.70
N TRP A 122 4.24 -12.54 -3.59
CA TRP A 122 3.67 -11.66 -4.61
C TRP A 122 2.63 -12.35 -5.49
N ASP A 123 2.92 -13.57 -5.92
CA ASP A 123 2.08 -14.34 -6.86
C ASP A 123 0.81 -14.90 -6.20
N GLU A 124 0.74 -14.86 -4.87
CA GLU A 124 -0.39 -15.35 -4.07
C GLU A 124 -1.28 -14.20 -3.57
N ILE A 125 -0.90 -12.95 -3.85
CA ILE A 125 -1.60 -11.78 -3.34
C ILE A 125 -2.83 -11.44 -4.15
N GLU A 126 -3.94 -11.33 -3.44
CA GLU A 126 -5.16 -10.71 -3.91
C GLU A 126 -5.36 -9.37 -3.21
N ILE A 127 -5.70 -8.34 -3.99
CA ILE A 127 -5.99 -7.00 -3.47
C ILE A 127 -7.50 -6.84 -3.37
N TYR A 128 -7.98 -6.51 -2.17
CA TYR A 128 -9.38 -6.15 -1.93
C TYR A 128 -9.49 -4.68 -1.57
N GLN A 129 -10.57 -4.04 -2.01
CA GLN A 129 -11.00 -2.74 -1.52
C GLN A 129 -11.93 -2.95 -0.33
N ARG A 130 -11.70 -2.20 0.75
CA ARG A 130 -12.62 -2.00 1.87
C ARG A 130 -12.97 -0.51 1.99
N MET A 131 -14.04 -0.23 2.72
CA MET A 131 -14.49 1.13 3.00
C MET A 131 -14.47 1.39 4.50
N THR A 132 -13.99 2.57 4.89
CA THR A 132 -14.19 3.09 6.25
C THR A 132 -15.66 3.48 6.46
N GLU A 133 -16.07 3.70 7.71
CA GLU A 133 -17.42 4.20 8.04
C GLU A 133 -17.74 5.54 7.37
N ASP A 134 -16.72 6.39 7.14
CA ASP A 134 -16.85 7.67 6.45
C ASP A 134 -16.64 7.58 4.93
N LEU A 135 -16.83 6.38 4.36
CA LEU A 135 -16.83 6.09 2.93
C LEU A 135 -15.49 6.42 2.24
N ARG A 136 -14.37 6.29 2.95
CA ARG A 136 -13.04 6.38 2.34
C ARG A 136 -12.55 4.98 1.96
N PRO A 137 -12.09 4.78 0.73
CA PRO A 137 -11.55 3.50 0.32
C PRO A 137 -10.16 3.27 0.90
N TYR A 138 -9.87 2.03 1.26
CA TYR A 138 -8.53 1.52 1.51
C TYR A 138 -8.39 0.12 0.94
N PHE A 139 -7.16 -0.33 0.75
CA PHE A 139 -6.87 -1.65 0.23
C PHE A 139 -6.40 -2.58 1.34
N VAL A 140 -6.72 -3.86 1.20
CA VAL A 140 -6.10 -4.94 1.95
C VAL A 140 -5.47 -5.94 0.98
N ALA A 141 -4.21 -6.30 1.23
CA ALA A 141 -3.52 -7.34 0.50
C ALA A 141 -3.66 -8.65 1.27
N LYS A 142 -4.23 -9.67 0.65
CA LYS A 142 -4.48 -10.96 1.26
C LYS A 142 -3.71 -12.07 0.56
N VAL A 143 -3.34 -13.09 1.34
CA VAL A 143 -2.87 -14.38 0.84
C VAL A 143 -3.85 -15.44 1.36
N GLY A 144 -4.61 -16.03 0.44
CA GLY A 144 -5.80 -16.79 0.80
C GLY A 144 -6.79 -15.91 1.58
N PHE A 145 -7.11 -16.30 2.82
CA PHE A 145 -8.04 -15.54 3.67
C PHE A 145 -7.35 -14.54 4.61
N LEU A 146 -6.01 -14.61 4.73
CA LEU A 146 -5.26 -13.86 5.72
C LEU A 146 -4.86 -12.48 5.19
N VAL A 147 -5.08 -11.42 5.98
CA VAL A 147 -4.63 -10.06 5.65
C VAL A 147 -3.15 -9.91 5.99
N TYR A 148 -2.34 -9.56 5.00
CA TYR A 148 -0.90 -9.33 5.16
C TYR A 148 -0.53 -7.85 5.17
N ALA A 149 -1.33 -7.00 4.51
CA ALA A 149 -1.12 -5.57 4.54
C ALA A 149 -2.42 -4.79 4.39
N ILE A 150 -2.41 -3.58 4.95
CA ILE A 150 -3.39 -2.53 4.71
C ILE A 150 -2.67 -1.39 3.99
N LEU A 151 -3.20 -0.95 2.87
CA LEU A 151 -2.57 0.04 1.99
C LEU A 151 -3.54 1.18 1.71
N MET A 152 -3.10 2.41 1.97
CA MET A 152 -3.86 3.61 1.64
C MET A 152 -3.74 3.89 0.14
N PRO A 153 -4.84 4.29 -0.54
CA PRO A 153 -4.77 4.66 -1.94
C PRO A 153 -3.86 5.87 -2.16
N TYR A 154 -3.09 5.84 -3.23
CA TYR A 154 -2.28 6.97 -3.64
C TYR A 154 -3.18 8.16 -4.02
N LYS A 155 -2.91 9.31 -3.42
CA LYS A 155 -3.69 10.53 -3.66
C LYS A 155 -3.26 11.17 -4.97
N ILE A 156 -4.08 11.02 -6.01
CA ILE A 156 -3.88 11.70 -7.29
C ILE A 156 -4.20 13.20 -7.21
N GLU A 157 -3.48 13.99 -8.01
CA GLU A 157 -3.72 15.42 -8.15
C GLU A 157 -4.93 15.72 -9.04
N LYS A 158 -5.48 16.94 -8.95
CA LYS A 158 -6.72 17.31 -9.66
C LYS A 158 -6.59 17.28 -11.19
N ASP A 159 -5.40 17.53 -11.70
CA ASP A 159 -5.07 17.57 -13.13
C ASP A 159 -4.58 16.21 -13.66
N PHE A 160 -4.51 15.17 -12.80
CA PHE A 160 -3.98 13.86 -13.17
C PHE A 160 -4.75 13.23 -14.34
N ALA A 161 -6.08 13.28 -14.30
CA ALA A 161 -6.93 12.76 -15.39
C ALA A 161 -6.67 13.49 -16.72
N MET A 162 -6.51 14.82 -16.68
CA MET A 162 -6.23 15.63 -17.87
C MET A 162 -4.89 15.24 -18.52
N ARG A 163 -3.87 14.95 -17.71
CA ARG A 163 -2.58 14.44 -18.21
C ARG A 163 -2.71 13.08 -18.90
N LEU A 164 -3.55 12.18 -18.38
CA LEU A 164 -3.82 10.89 -19.03
C LEU A 164 -4.59 11.03 -20.34
N GLU A 165 -5.55 11.95 -20.40
CA GLU A 165 -6.27 12.28 -21.65
C GLU A 165 -5.33 12.82 -22.73
N GLU A 166 -4.37 13.67 -22.35
CA GLU A 166 -3.34 14.17 -23.26
C GLU A 166 -2.46 13.04 -23.81
N ILE A 167 -1.97 12.16 -22.93
CA ILE A 167 -1.19 10.97 -23.33
C ILE A 167 -1.99 10.09 -24.30
N ALA A 168 -3.25 9.78 -23.96
CA ALA A 168 -4.12 8.98 -24.82
C ALA A 168 -4.34 9.64 -26.19
N SER A 169 -4.49 10.97 -26.21
CA SER A 169 -4.62 11.74 -27.45
C SER A 169 -3.38 11.66 -28.32
N LEU A 170 -2.19 11.79 -27.73
CA LEU A 170 -0.90 11.66 -28.45
C LEU A 170 -0.70 10.24 -29.01
N CYS A 171 -1.04 9.20 -28.24
CA CYS A 171 -1.00 7.82 -28.73
C CYS A 171 -1.94 7.62 -29.94
N ASN A 172 -3.14 8.19 -29.90
CA ASN A 172 -4.10 8.08 -31.01
C ASN A 172 -3.62 8.79 -32.29
N ILE A 173 -2.84 9.87 -32.17
CA ILE A 173 -2.22 10.53 -33.33
C ILE A 173 -1.20 9.59 -33.98
N GLU A 174 -0.33 8.97 -33.19
CA GLU A 174 0.70 8.04 -33.69
C GLU A 174 0.08 6.81 -34.36
N LEU A 175 -0.97 6.24 -33.76
CA LEU A 175 -1.69 5.09 -34.31
C LEU A 175 -2.33 5.40 -35.67
N LYS A 176 -2.84 6.64 -35.87
CA LYS A 176 -3.39 7.07 -37.17
C LYS A 176 -2.30 7.29 -38.22
N ASN A 177 -1.10 7.70 -37.81
CA ASN A 177 0.02 7.96 -38.70
C ASN A 177 0.77 6.69 -39.10
N THR A 178 0.61 5.60 -38.36
CA THR A 178 1.26 4.31 -38.64
C THR A 178 0.39 3.49 -39.60
N PRO A 179 0.76 3.29 -40.87
CA PRO A 179 -0.02 2.47 -41.79
C PRO A 179 -0.05 1.02 -41.31
N GLU A 180 -1.24 0.41 -41.31
CA GLU A 180 -1.39 -1.02 -41.02
C GLU A 180 -0.49 -1.83 -41.96
N LYS A 181 0.50 -2.53 -41.38
CA LYS A 181 1.21 -3.57 -42.12
C LYS A 181 0.20 -4.68 -42.41
N ARG A 182 -0.35 -4.68 -43.63
CA ARG A 182 -1.12 -5.79 -44.18
C ARG A 182 -0.29 -7.06 -44.03
N LYS A 183 -0.75 -8.00 -43.19
CA LYS A 183 -0.23 -9.37 -43.12
C LYS A 183 -0.64 -10.14 -44.38
#